data_AF-A0A526YXN7-F1
#
_entry.id   AF-A0A526YXN7-F1
#
_cell.length_a   1.000
_cell.length_b   1.000
_cell.length_c   1.000
_cell.angle_alpha   90.00
_cell.angle_beta   90.00
_cell.angle_gamma   90.00
#
_symmetry.space_group_name_H-M   'P 1'
#
loop_
_entity.id
_entity.type
_entity.pdbx_description
1 polymer ?
#
loop_
_entity_poly.entity_id
_entity_poly.type
_entity_poly.pdbx_seq_one_letter_code
_entity_poly.pdbx_strand_id
1 'polypeptide(L)'
;MVVRGGWEALEDLQLPRALASAIAQARAYDAAMAEYPGFFASRRNYDIGQGVDSSGIWRSGVLEASWRIGGSSTAELAAIKIMKQDPDIQLVRASAVKTFGNTSRLPDNADVHFQGEDPDEGPITRYTVVTNATREPPSKAVG
;
A
#
# COMPACT_ATOMS: atom_id res chain seq x y z
N MET A 1 0.69 -2.82 -3.14
CA MET A 1 1.64 -3.93 -3.40
C MET A 1 2.05 -4.50 -2.06
N VAL A 2 2.20 -5.82 -1.97
CA VAL A 2 2.62 -6.55 -0.77
C VAL A 2 3.69 -7.54 -1.20
N VAL A 3 4.77 -7.62 -0.43
CA VAL A 3 5.91 -8.52 -0.69
C VAL A 3 6.21 -9.32 0.57
N ARG A 4 6.56 -10.60 0.39
CA ARG A 4 7.00 -11.48 1.49
C ARG A 4 8.42 -11.08 1.91
N GLY A 5 8.63 -10.91 3.22
CA GLY A 5 9.92 -10.50 3.78
C GLY A 5 9.78 -9.24 4.63
N GLY A 6 10.63 -8.25 4.39
CA GLY A 6 10.68 -6.99 5.12
C GLY A 6 11.06 -5.82 4.21
N TRP A 7 11.65 -4.77 4.81
CA TRP A 7 12.07 -3.56 4.11
C TRP A 7 13.02 -3.86 2.94
N GLU A 8 13.97 -4.78 3.13
CA GLU A 8 14.96 -5.17 2.12
C GLU A 8 14.28 -5.74 0.86
N ALA A 9 13.30 -6.62 1.04
CA ALA A 9 12.57 -7.22 -0.07
C ALA A 9 11.73 -6.20 -0.85
N LEU A 10 11.29 -5.14 -0.18
CA LEU A 10 10.55 -4.04 -0.80
C LEU A 10 11.48 -3.07 -1.55
N GLU A 11 12.70 -2.85 -1.05
CA GLU A 11 13.74 -2.02 -1.66
C GLU A 11 14.40 -2.70 -2.87
N ASP A 12 14.47 -4.03 -2.88
CA ASP A 12 15.02 -4.81 -4.00
C ASP A 12 14.10 -4.79 -5.25
N LEU A 13 12.89 -4.23 -5.13
CA LEU A 13 11.99 -4.05 -6.26
C LEU A 13 12.42 -2.92 -7.18
N GLN A 14 12.33 -3.16 -8.49
CA GLN A 14 12.43 -2.10 -9.49
C GLN A 14 11.16 -1.24 -9.47
N LEU A 15 11.19 -0.16 -8.70
CA LEU A 15 10.06 0.76 -8.53
C LEU A 15 10.37 2.13 -9.11
N PRO A 16 9.33 2.87 -9.57
CA PRO A 16 9.49 4.27 -9.91
C PRO A 16 10.14 5.05 -8.76
N ARG A 17 11.02 6.00 -9.09
CA ARG A 17 11.79 6.80 -8.11
C ARG A 17 10.93 7.37 -6.98
N ALA A 18 9.73 7.84 -7.30
CA ALA A 18 8.76 8.36 -6.33
C ALA A 18 8.42 7.33 -5.24
N LEU A 19 8.10 6.10 -5.64
CA LEU A 19 7.76 5.02 -4.72
C LEU A 19 8.99 4.52 -3.95
N ALA A 20 10.15 4.41 -4.60
CA ALA A 20 11.40 4.07 -3.91
C ALA A 20 11.75 5.10 -2.82
N SER A 21 11.56 6.40 -3.11
CA SER A 21 11.75 7.48 -2.13
C SER A 21 10.75 7.37 -0.97
N ALA A 22 9.49 7.06 -1.26
CA ALA A 22 8.45 6.86 -0.25
C ALA A 22 8.79 5.70 0.70
N ILE A 23 9.28 4.58 0.16
CA ILE A 23 9.71 3.41 0.96
C ILE A 23 10.89 3.77 1.86
N ALA A 24 11.93 4.42 1.32
CA ALA A 24 13.09 4.83 2.10
C ALA A 24 12.70 5.77 3.25
N GLN A 25 11.78 6.70 3.00
CA GLN A 25 11.29 7.64 4.02
C GLN A 25 10.44 6.95 5.09
N ALA A 26 9.55 6.04 4.69
CA ALA A 26 8.78 5.23 5.63
C ALA A 26 9.70 4.39 6.53
N ARG A 27 10.74 3.75 5.95
CA ARG A 27 11.73 2.97 6.70
C ARG A 27 12.53 3.84 7.66
N ALA A 28 12.99 5.01 7.23
CA ALA A 28 13.75 5.91 8.10
C ALA A 28 12.91 6.36 9.30
N TYR A 29 11.63 6.67 9.08
CA TYR A 29 10.70 7.01 10.16
C TYR A 29 10.42 5.80 11.07
N ASP A 30 10.23 4.61 10.50
CA ASP A 30 10.06 3.37 11.27
C ASP A 30 11.27 3.07 12.16
N ALA A 31 12.48 3.26 11.65
CA ALA A 31 13.72 3.04 12.39
C ALA A 31 13.87 4.01 13.58
N ALA A 32 13.40 5.26 13.45
CA ALA A 32 13.41 6.23 14.55
C ALA A 32 12.57 5.75 15.76
N MET A 33 11.63 4.82 15.56
CA MET A 33 10.86 4.25 16.67
C MET A 33 11.67 3.39 17.62
N ALA A 34 12.91 3.03 17.27
CA ALA A 34 13.84 2.41 18.19
C ALA A 34 14.16 3.29 19.41
N GLU A 35 13.95 4.61 19.31
CA GLU A 35 14.14 5.56 20.41
C GLU A 35 13.07 5.46 21.52
N TYR A 36 12.02 4.65 21.31
CA TYR A 36 10.91 4.47 22.26
C TYR A 36 10.85 3.02 22.77
N PRO A 37 11.64 2.66 23.81
CA PRO A 37 11.62 1.32 24.40
C PRO A 37 10.21 0.88 24.83
N GLY A 38 9.86 -0.36 24.49
CA GLY A 38 8.53 -0.92 24.78
C GLY A 38 7.45 -0.57 23.76
N PHE A 39 7.75 0.27 22.76
CA PHE A 39 6.82 0.51 21.66
C PHE A 39 6.66 -0.75 20.79
N PHE A 40 5.43 -1.24 20.69
CA PHE A 40 5.07 -2.38 19.86
C PHE A 40 3.79 -2.08 19.07
N ALA A 41 3.81 -2.41 17.78
CA ALA A 41 2.65 -2.33 16.91
C ALA A 41 2.66 -3.53 15.95
N SER A 42 1.57 -4.28 15.91
CA SER A 42 1.42 -5.46 15.03
C SER A 42 1.19 -5.08 13.56
N ARG A 43 0.74 -3.85 13.30
CA ARG A 43 0.68 -3.23 11.98
C ARG A 43 1.18 -1.80 12.09
N ARG A 44 2.05 -1.40 11.16
CA ARG A 44 2.49 -0.02 10.97
C ARG A 44 2.13 0.47 9.58
N ASN A 45 1.70 1.71 9.47
CA ASN A 45 1.47 2.37 8.18
C ASN A 45 2.07 3.77 8.18
N TYR A 46 2.41 4.25 6.98
CA TYR A 46 3.05 5.53 6.75
C TYR A 46 2.44 6.14 5.49
N ASP A 47 1.80 7.29 5.66
CA ASP A 47 1.30 8.07 4.54
C ASP A 47 2.39 9.02 4.07
N ILE A 48 2.81 8.87 2.82
CA ILE A 48 3.86 9.68 2.21
C ILE A 48 3.22 10.74 1.31
N GLY A 49 3.47 12.01 1.60
CA GLY A 49 3.15 13.13 0.73
C GLY A 49 4.30 13.40 -0.22
N GLN A 50 4.01 13.56 -1.52
CA GLN A 50 4.99 13.95 -2.52
C GLN A 50 4.40 15.04 -3.42
N GLY A 51 5.16 16.08 -3.70
CA GLY A 51 4.65 17.19 -4.50
C GLY A 51 5.66 18.33 -4.63
N VAL A 52 5.24 19.39 -5.32
CA VAL A 52 6.01 20.61 -5.45
C VAL A 52 5.42 21.65 -4.51
N ASP A 53 6.27 22.29 -3.70
CA ASP A 53 5.84 23.35 -2.79
C ASP A 53 5.58 24.67 -3.52
N SER A 54 5.14 25.69 -2.78
CA SER A 54 4.83 27.02 -3.33
C SER A 54 6.05 27.73 -3.95
N SER A 55 7.27 27.28 -3.65
CA SER A 55 8.52 27.82 -4.20
C SER A 55 9.01 27.03 -5.42
N GLY A 56 8.24 26.05 -5.91
CA GLY A 56 8.64 25.21 -7.03
C GLY A 56 9.59 24.08 -6.65
N ILE A 57 9.81 23.82 -5.36
CA ILE A 57 10.75 22.79 -4.89
C ILE A 57 10.00 21.48 -4.68
N TRP A 58 10.54 20.39 -5.23
CA TRP A 58 10.01 19.06 -4.98
C TRP A 58 10.26 18.63 -3.52
N ARG A 59 9.21 18.16 -2.85
CA ARG A 59 9.18 17.69 -1.46
C ARG A 59 8.61 16.29 -1.39
N SER A 60 9.09 15.52 -0.43
CA SER A 60 8.59 14.20 -0.09
C SER A 60 8.82 13.93 1.39
N GLY A 61 7.86 13.35 2.09
CA GLY A 61 8.02 12.97 3.50
C GLY A 61 6.81 12.24 4.07
N VAL A 62 6.99 11.65 5.25
CA VAL A 62 5.90 11.06 6.05
C VAL A 62 5.00 12.18 6.56
N LEU A 63 3.71 12.13 6.21
CA LEU A 63 2.67 13.06 6.67
C LEU A 63 1.98 12.55 7.92
N GLU A 64 1.53 11.31 7.90
CA GLU A 64 0.86 10.63 9.02
C GLU A 64 1.46 9.24 9.19
N ALA A 65 1.60 8.82 10.46
CA ALA A 65 1.84 7.44 10.83
C ALA A 65 0.65 6.96 11.67
N SER A 66 -0.08 5.95 11.19
CA SER A 66 -1.22 5.39 11.91
C SER A 66 -0.92 3.96 12.40
N TRP A 67 -0.73 3.82 13.70
CA TRP A 67 -0.43 2.55 14.37
C TRP A 67 -1.57 2.20 15.31
N ARG A 68 -2.65 1.69 14.73
CA ARG A 68 -3.86 1.32 15.46
C ARG A 68 -3.94 -0.19 15.62
N ILE A 69 -4.49 -0.63 16.75
CA ILE A 69 -4.88 -2.03 16.94
C ILE A 69 -6.07 -2.30 16.03
N GLY A 70 -5.89 -3.13 15.02
CA GLY A 70 -6.92 -3.40 14.01
C GLY A 70 -7.03 -2.28 12.97
N GLY A 71 -7.34 -2.67 11.73
CA GLY A 71 -7.39 -1.77 10.58
C GLY A 71 -6.35 -2.16 9.53
N SER A 72 -6.74 -3.08 8.66
CA SER A 72 -6.01 -3.39 7.43
C SER A 72 -6.91 -2.99 6.27
N SER A 73 -6.31 -2.39 5.23
CA SER A 73 -6.98 -2.15 3.97
C SER A 73 -7.46 -3.46 3.36
N THR A 74 -8.55 -3.41 2.60
CA THR A 74 -9.06 -4.58 1.88
C THR A 74 -8.04 -5.12 0.85
N ALA A 75 -7.11 -4.29 0.39
CA ALA A 75 -6.00 -4.68 -0.48
C ALA A 75 -4.94 -5.53 0.25
N GLU A 76 -4.54 -5.12 1.46
CA GLU A 76 -3.65 -5.92 2.31
C GLU A 76 -4.27 -7.27 2.64
N LEU A 77 -5.56 -7.30 3.02
CA LEU A 77 -6.27 -8.54 3.32
C LEU A 77 -6.34 -9.49 2.11
N ALA A 78 -6.64 -8.96 0.92
CA ALA A 78 -6.65 -9.76 -0.31
C ALA A 78 -5.27 -10.34 -0.62
N ALA A 79 -4.21 -9.54 -0.49
CA ALA A 79 -2.85 -9.99 -0.71
C ALA A 79 -2.40 -11.06 0.29
N ILE A 80 -2.67 -10.87 1.59
CA ILE A 80 -2.35 -11.84 2.64
C ILE A 80 -3.12 -13.14 2.43
N LYS A 81 -4.39 -13.07 2.04
CA LYS A 81 -5.20 -14.27 1.71
C LYS A 81 -4.56 -15.08 0.59
N ILE A 82 -4.16 -14.41 -0.51
CA ILE A 82 -3.48 -15.06 -1.65
C ILE A 82 -2.15 -15.69 -1.21
N MET A 83 -1.30 -14.94 -0.50
CA MET A 83 0.00 -15.41 -0.03
C MET A 83 -0.08 -16.51 1.03
N LYS A 84 -1.21 -16.63 1.74
CA LYS A 84 -1.48 -17.71 2.69
C LYS A 84 -1.95 -18.98 1.99
N GLN A 85 -2.69 -18.84 0.89
CA GLN A 85 -3.18 -19.97 0.08
C GLN A 85 -2.07 -20.60 -0.76
N ASP A 86 -1.13 -19.79 -1.25
CA ASP A 86 0.03 -20.24 -2.01
C ASP A 86 1.32 -19.66 -1.39
N PRO A 87 2.07 -20.47 -0.61
CA PRO A 87 3.32 -20.06 0.02
C PRO A 87 4.40 -19.61 -0.97
N ASP A 88 4.34 -20.06 -2.23
CA ASP A 88 5.34 -19.73 -3.24
C ASP A 88 5.16 -18.30 -3.78
N ILE A 89 3.99 -17.68 -3.61
CA ILE A 89 3.75 -16.28 -4.01
C ILE A 89 4.61 -15.34 -3.16
N GLN A 90 5.44 -14.54 -3.83
CA GLN A 90 6.37 -13.58 -3.24
C GLN A 90 5.84 -12.14 -3.29
N LEU A 91 5.05 -11.80 -4.30
CA LEU A 91 4.54 -10.45 -4.51
C LEU A 91 3.10 -10.47 -4.97
N VAL A 92 2.28 -9.57 -4.40
CA VAL A 92 0.91 -9.31 -4.85
C VAL A 92 0.70 -7.81 -5.09
N ARG A 93 0.14 -7.47 -6.24
CA ARG A 93 -0.35 -6.11 -6.53
C ARG A 93 -1.85 -6.08 -6.33
N ALA A 94 -2.26 -5.44 -5.24
CA ALA A 94 -3.64 -5.19 -4.90
C ALA A 94 -3.86 -3.71 -4.60
N SER A 95 -5.06 -3.22 -4.91
CA SER A 95 -5.53 -1.87 -4.63
C SER A 95 -6.92 -1.91 -4.01
N ALA A 96 -7.13 -1.07 -2.99
CA ALA A 96 -8.44 -0.76 -2.45
C ALA A 96 -8.87 0.56 -3.09
N VAL A 97 -10.00 0.55 -3.79
CA VAL A 97 -10.44 1.68 -4.60
C VAL A 97 -11.78 2.17 -4.07
N LYS A 98 -11.90 3.49 -3.93
CA LYS A 98 -13.15 4.20 -3.70
C LYS A 98 -13.39 5.10 -4.91
N THR A 99 -14.50 4.88 -5.61
CA THR A 99 -14.92 5.70 -6.75
C THR A 99 -16.24 6.40 -6.43
N PHE A 100 -16.41 7.62 -6.93
CA PHE A 100 -17.62 8.42 -6.78
C PHE A 100 -18.44 8.42 -8.08
N GLY A 101 -19.75 8.58 -7.95
CA GLY A 101 -20.71 8.66 -9.05
C GLY A 101 -21.12 7.30 -9.64
N ASN A 102 -22.10 7.35 -10.56
CA ASN A 102 -22.79 6.15 -11.07
C ASN A 102 -22.17 5.54 -12.33
N THR A 103 -21.07 6.11 -12.84
CA THR A 103 -20.56 5.83 -14.18
C THR A 103 -19.27 5.01 -14.22
N SER A 104 -18.73 4.63 -13.05
CA SER A 104 -17.47 3.88 -13.00
C SER A 104 -17.69 2.43 -13.44
N ARG A 105 -17.20 2.07 -14.64
CA ARG A 105 -17.10 0.67 -15.05
C ARG A 105 -16.04 -0.02 -14.19
N LEU A 106 -16.47 -1.03 -13.43
CA LEU A 106 -15.58 -1.78 -12.57
C LEU A 106 -14.65 -2.70 -13.40
N PRO A 107 -13.41 -2.93 -12.94
CA PRO A 107 -12.59 -4.03 -13.46
C PRO A 107 -13.31 -5.37 -13.34
N ASP A 108 -13.12 -6.27 -14.29
CA ASP A 108 -13.81 -7.57 -14.32
C ASP A 108 -13.47 -8.46 -13.10
N ASN A 109 -12.32 -8.22 -12.48
CA ASN A 109 -11.84 -8.91 -11.28
C ASN A 109 -12.00 -8.08 -9.99
N ALA A 110 -12.89 -7.09 -9.99
CA ALA A 110 -13.20 -6.30 -8.80
C ALA A 110 -14.01 -7.11 -7.79
N ASP A 111 -13.52 -7.16 -6.56
CA ASP A 111 -14.25 -7.66 -5.39
C ASP A 111 -14.96 -6.47 -4.73
N VAL A 112 -16.26 -6.32 -4.98
CA VAL A 112 -17.06 -5.17 -4.54
C VAL A 112 -17.54 -5.37 -3.12
N HIS A 113 -17.12 -4.47 -2.22
CA HIS A 113 -17.51 -4.48 -0.80
C HIS A 113 -18.73 -3.62 -0.52
N PHE A 114 -18.89 -2.55 -1.30
CA PHE A 114 -19.99 -1.60 -1.16
C PHE A 114 -20.28 -0.91 -2.50
N GLN A 115 -21.56 -0.77 -2.83
CA GLN A 115 -22.04 0.05 -3.92
C GLN A 115 -23.39 0.64 -3.52
N GLY A 116 -23.50 1.96 -3.44
CA GLY A 116 -24.72 2.62 -3.00
C GLY A 116 -24.56 4.12 -2.82
N GLU A 117 -25.61 4.75 -2.30
CA GLU A 117 -25.61 6.17 -1.94
C GLU A 117 -25.09 6.35 -0.52
N ASP A 118 -24.07 7.19 -0.37
CA ASP A 118 -23.63 7.72 0.90
C ASP A 118 -24.34 9.06 1.17
N PRO A 119 -24.91 9.29 2.37
CA PRO A 119 -25.66 10.51 2.66
C PRO A 119 -24.85 11.81 2.51
N ASP A 120 -23.53 11.76 2.75
CA ASP A 120 -22.66 12.92 2.74
C ASP A 120 -21.89 13.04 1.42
N GLU A 121 -21.51 11.91 0.84
CA GLU A 121 -20.63 11.84 -0.33
C GLU A 121 -21.35 11.49 -1.64
N GLY A 122 -22.64 11.18 -1.60
CA GLY A 122 -23.43 10.74 -2.76
C GLY A 122 -23.06 9.33 -3.22
N PRO A 123 -23.21 9.00 -4.52
CA PRO A 123 -23.00 7.64 -4.97
C PRO A 123 -21.54 7.20 -4.85
N ILE A 124 -21.30 6.09 -4.18
CA ILE A 124 -19.98 5.53 -3.92
C ILE A 124 -19.95 4.04 -4.26
N THR A 125 -18.83 3.62 -4.87
CA THR A 125 -18.44 2.22 -4.95
C THR A 125 -17.09 2.02 -4.27
N ARG A 126 -16.99 0.99 -3.41
CA ARG A 126 -15.73 0.54 -2.79
C ARG A 126 -15.46 -0.90 -3.19
N TYR A 127 -14.29 -1.15 -3.75
CA TYR A 127 -13.89 -2.47 -4.19
C TYR A 127 -12.40 -2.71 -3.99
N THR A 128 -12.01 -3.98 -3.96
CA THR A 128 -10.60 -4.40 -4.07
C THR A 128 -10.36 -4.96 -5.46
N VAL A 129 -9.19 -4.69 -6.02
CA VAL A 129 -8.74 -5.33 -7.26
C VAL A 129 -7.34 -5.89 -7.05
N VAL A 130 -7.12 -7.13 -7.45
CA VAL A 130 -5.80 -7.77 -7.49
C VAL A 130 -5.35 -7.85 -8.94
N THR A 131 -4.34 -7.07 -9.30
CA THR A 131 -3.89 -6.96 -10.70
C THR A 131 -2.76 -7.93 -11.04
N ASN A 132 -2.01 -8.42 -10.04
CA ASN A 132 -0.92 -9.36 -10.26
C ASN A 132 -0.58 -10.15 -8.99
N ALA A 133 -0.13 -11.39 -9.14
CA ALA A 133 0.49 -12.19 -8.08
C ALA A 133 1.62 -13.04 -8.70
N THR A 134 2.83 -12.94 -8.16
CA THR A 134 4.02 -13.61 -8.74
C THR A 134 4.73 -14.49 -7.72
N ARG A 135 5.21 -15.64 -8.19
CA ARG A 135 6.05 -16.57 -7.40
C ARG A 135 7.54 -16.27 -7.49
N GLU A 136 7.98 -15.58 -8.53
CA GLU A 136 9.38 -15.20 -8.65
C GLU A 136 9.73 -14.12 -7.61
N PRO A 137 10.86 -14.27 -6.90
CA PRO A 137 11.36 -13.22 -6.03
C PRO A 137 11.69 -11.98 -6.88
N PRO A 138 11.60 -10.77 -6.30
CA PRO A 138 11.98 -9.57 -7.02
C PRO A 138 13.46 -9.63 -7.43
N SER A 139 13.73 -9.70 -8.73
CA SER A 139 15.09 -9.85 -9.26
C SER A 139 15.79 -8.49 -9.38
N LYS A 140 17.07 -8.45 -8.96
CA LYS A 140 18.03 -7.43 -9.41
C LYS A 140 18.48 -7.78 -10.82
N ALA A 141 18.14 -6.95 -11.80
CA ALA A 141 18.96 -6.90 -13.00
C ALA A 141 20.34 -6.34 -12.59
N VAL A 142 21.38 -7.13 -12.83
CA VAL A 142 22.78 -6.66 -12.78
C VAL A 142 22.93 -5.61 -13.89
N GLY A 143 23.16 -4.36 -13.50
CA GLY A 143 23.39 -3.23 -14.41
C GLY A 143 24.21 -2.17 -13.73
#